data_AF-A0AAE4BQS3-F1
#
_entry.id   AF-A0AAE4BQS3-F1
#
_cell.length_a   1.000
_cell.length_b   1.000
_cell.length_c   1.000
_cell.angle_alpha   90.00
_cell.angle_beta   90.00
_cell.angle_gamma   90.00
#
_symmetry.space_group_name_H-M   'P 1'
#
loop_
_entity.id
_entity.type
_entity.pdbx_description
1 polymer ?
#
loop_
_entity_poly.entity_id
_entity_poly.type
_entity_poly.pdbx_seq_one_letter_code
_entity_poly.pdbx_strand_id
1 'polypeptide(L)'
;MNKLYPKDKNSILREAQSRVKSTLICRMIDMVKEEYVLRNNPLGLECSTICRIKSAKSYPLQAFDRFYIQLAGIYRYKFDDGQLAFCFDGLSQEEKYAKEWSDCFNEWVNDFLRHEHFINTVLEVSVMDQSERMQTLASNRLYEFLNKQFALQIYKYGGLIDKNAQPKKKKKKQRKTNK
;
A
#
# COMPACT_ATOMS: atom_id res chain seq x y z
N MET A 1 1.25 -13.16 4.51
CA MET A 1 0.09 -12.31 4.15
C MET A 1 -1.15 -13.18 3.92
N ASN A 2 -2.31 -12.73 4.40
CA ASN A 2 -3.59 -13.44 4.19
C ASN A 2 -4.20 -13.13 2.82
N LYS A 3 -5.00 -14.06 2.27
CA LYS A 3 -5.79 -13.81 1.04
C LYS A 3 -6.84 -12.76 1.33
N LEU A 4 -6.89 -11.71 0.51
CA LEU A 4 -7.85 -10.62 0.67
C LEU A 4 -9.12 -10.82 -0.16
N TYR A 5 -9.08 -11.65 -1.20
CA TYR A 5 -10.23 -11.97 -2.05
C TYR A 5 -10.11 -13.36 -2.70
N PRO A 6 -11.23 -14.02 -3.06
CA PRO A 6 -11.23 -15.40 -3.59
C PRO A 6 -10.40 -15.63 -4.86
N LYS A 7 -10.19 -14.59 -5.66
CA LYS A 7 -9.39 -14.66 -6.90
C LYS A 7 -7.88 -14.48 -6.69
N ASP A 8 -7.45 -14.15 -5.47
CA ASP A 8 -6.03 -13.95 -5.09
C ASP A 8 -5.31 -15.31 -5.03
N LYS A 9 -4.90 -15.81 -6.20
CA LYS A 9 -4.25 -17.12 -6.36
C LYS A 9 -2.73 -17.02 -6.44
N ASN A 10 -2.17 -15.86 -6.76
CA ASN A 10 -0.74 -15.68 -6.93
C ASN A 10 -0.01 -15.73 -5.58
N SER A 11 0.50 -16.91 -5.20
CA SER A 11 1.25 -17.11 -3.95
C SER A 11 2.64 -16.48 -3.99
N ILE A 12 3.30 -16.52 -5.14
CA ILE A 12 4.66 -16.00 -5.32
C ILE A 12 4.66 -14.48 -5.13
N LEU A 13 3.70 -13.77 -5.72
CA LEU A 13 3.56 -12.33 -5.52
C LEU A 13 3.30 -11.98 -4.05
N ARG A 14 2.48 -12.76 -3.34
CA ARG A 14 2.22 -12.55 -1.90
C ARG A 14 3.47 -12.77 -1.04
N GLU A 15 4.29 -13.75 -1.40
CA GLU A 15 5.56 -14.02 -0.74
C GLU A 15 6.56 -12.88 -0.97
N ALA A 16 6.73 -12.48 -2.24
CA ALA A 16 7.54 -11.33 -2.63
C ALA A 16 7.12 -10.06 -1.86
N GLN A 17 5.82 -9.76 -1.81
CA GLN A 17 5.26 -8.63 -1.06
C GLN A 17 5.49 -8.75 0.45
N SER A 18 5.46 -9.96 1.01
CA SER A 18 5.75 -10.19 2.43
C SER A 18 7.23 -9.94 2.75
N ARG A 19 8.12 -10.34 1.85
CA ARG A 19 9.58 -10.21 1.99
C ARG A 19 10.04 -8.75 1.99
N VAL A 20 9.50 -7.92 1.09
CA VAL A 20 9.91 -6.50 0.98
C VAL A 20 9.19 -5.55 1.94
N LYS A 21 8.20 -6.05 2.70
CA LYS A 21 7.32 -5.23 3.55
C LYS A 21 8.06 -4.29 4.49
N SER A 22 8.94 -4.82 5.34
CA SER A 22 9.62 -4.01 6.36
C SER A 22 10.48 -2.92 5.71
N THR A 23 11.21 -3.28 4.65
CA THR A 23 12.05 -2.35 3.88
C THR A 23 11.23 -1.22 3.26
N LEU A 24 10.09 -1.54 2.65
CA LEU A 24 9.21 -0.53 2.03
C LEU A 24 8.55 0.38 3.06
N ILE A 25 8.12 -0.14 4.21
CA ILE A 25 7.56 0.68 5.28
C ILE A 25 8.62 1.64 5.85
N CYS A 26 9.84 1.15 6.11
CA CYS A 26 10.94 2.02 6.56
C CYS A 26 11.22 3.12 5.53
N ARG A 27 11.33 2.76 4.25
CA ARG A 27 11.55 3.73 3.16
C ARG A 27 10.44 4.77 3.09
N MET A 28 9.18 4.37 3.23
CA MET A 28 8.05 5.31 3.27
C MET A 28 8.16 6.29 4.45
N ILE A 29 8.54 5.82 5.64
CA ILE A 29 8.73 6.70 6.80
C ILE A 29 9.85 7.69 6.52
N ASP A 30 10.97 7.25 5.95
CA ASP A 30 12.08 8.14 5.63
C ASP A 30 11.70 9.19 4.58
N MET A 31 10.98 8.79 3.52
CA MET A 31 10.42 9.72 2.53
C MET A 31 9.48 10.75 3.16
N VAL A 32 8.63 10.33 4.10
CA VAL A 32 7.74 11.24 4.85
C VAL A 32 8.53 12.22 5.71
N LYS A 33 9.60 11.76 6.37
CA LYS A 33 10.47 12.61 7.20
C LYS A 33 11.16 13.67 6.34
N GLU A 34 11.71 13.27 5.20
CA GLU A 34 12.35 14.17 4.24
C GLU A 34 11.37 15.23 3.74
N GLU A 35 10.19 14.80 3.29
CA GLU A 35 9.16 15.70 2.78
C GLU A 35 8.67 16.69 3.84
N TYR A 36 8.49 16.23 5.09
CA TYR A 36 8.07 17.10 6.18
C TYR A 36 9.12 18.17 6.50
N VAL A 37 10.40 17.79 6.55
CA VAL A 37 11.50 18.74 6.78
C VAL A 37 11.59 19.74 5.63
N LEU A 38 11.47 19.27 4.38
CA LEU A 38 11.51 20.14 3.20
C LEU A 38 10.39 21.20 3.23
N ARG A 39 9.18 20.82 3.64
CA ARG A 39 8.02 21.73 3.71
C ARG A 39 8.07 22.69 4.90
N ASN A 40 8.45 22.20 6.08
CA ASN A 40 8.30 22.93 7.34
C ASN A 40 9.61 23.56 7.84
N ASN A 41 10.75 23.25 7.22
CA ASN A 41 12.04 23.79 7.59
C ASN A 41 12.85 24.30 6.37
N PRO A 42 12.31 25.26 5.59
CA PRO A 42 13.04 25.81 4.45
C PRO A 42 14.34 26.54 4.85
N LEU A 43 14.43 27.00 6.10
CA LEU A 43 15.59 27.70 6.64
C LEU A 43 16.64 26.78 7.28
N GLY A 44 16.37 25.47 7.36
CA GLY A 44 17.32 24.50 7.93
C GLY A 44 17.55 24.63 9.44
N LEU A 45 16.67 25.32 10.18
CA LEU A 45 16.81 25.53 11.62
C LEU A 45 16.59 24.22 12.39
N GLU A 46 17.41 23.99 13.40
CA GLU A 46 17.31 22.81 14.25
C GLU A 46 16.41 23.08 15.46
N CYS A 47 15.11 22.87 15.29
CA CYS A 47 14.18 22.88 16.42
C CYS A 47 14.09 21.48 17.06
N SER A 48 13.65 21.40 18.32
CA SER A 48 13.55 20.15 19.08
C SER A 48 12.75 19.05 18.33
N THR A 49 11.67 19.44 17.64
CA THR A 49 10.87 18.52 16.81
C THR A 49 11.64 18.00 15.60
N ILE A 50 12.37 18.87 14.88
CA ILE A 50 13.14 18.48 13.69
C ILE A 50 14.31 17.57 14.10
N CYS A 51 14.98 17.88 15.21
CA CYS A 51 16.02 17.00 15.76
C CYS A 51 15.44 15.63 16.11
N ARG A 52 14.27 15.60 16.76
CA ARG A 52 13.57 14.34 17.08
C ARG A 52 13.23 13.53 15.82
N ILE A 53 12.70 14.18 14.79
CA ILE A 53 12.40 13.56 13.49
C ILE A 53 13.68 12.97 12.87
N LYS A 54 14.74 13.77 12.72
CA LYS A 54 16.01 13.30 12.14
C LYS A 54 16.64 12.16 12.95
N SER A 55 16.58 12.22 14.28
CA SER A 55 17.24 11.26 15.17
C SER A 55 16.50 9.91 15.30
N ALA A 56 15.22 9.84 14.95
CA ALA A 56 14.44 8.61 15.04
C ALA A 56 14.93 7.57 14.02
N LYS A 57 15.33 6.38 14.51
CA LYS A 57 15.85 5.25 13.72
C LYS A 57 15.06 3.94 13.92
N SER A 58 14.19 3.87 14.94
CA SER A 58 13.37 2.71 15.24
C SER A 58 11.90 3.10 15.20
N TYR A 59 11.09 2.31 14.49
CA TYR A 59 9.70 2.63 14.23
C TYR A 59 8.80 1.41 14.54
N PRO A 60 7.58 1.65 15.05
CA PRO A 60 6.60 0.59 15.26
C PRO A 60 6.01 0.13 13.91
N LEU A 61 6.74 -0.73 13.18
CA LEU A 61 6.33 -1.19 11.84
C LEU A 61 4.95 -1.86 11.83
N GLN A 62 4.58 -2.52 12.93
CA GLN A 62 3.30 -3.20 13.10
C GLN A 62 2.10 -2.24 12.94
N ALA A 63 2.24 -0.96 13.29
CA ALA A 63 1.18 0.04 13.10
C ALA A 63 0.78 0.22 11.63
N PHE A 64 1.72 -0.01 10.72
CA PHE A 64 1.55 0.13 9.27
C PHE A 64 1.13 -1.17 8.57
N ASP A 65 1.02 -2.28 9.30
CA ASP A 65 0.73 -3.59 8.73
C ASP A 65 -0.58 -3.61 7.95
N ARG A 66 -1.64 -3.06 8.55
CA ARG A 66 -2.96 -3.00 7.93
C ARG A 66 -2.95 -2.15 6.66
N PHE A 67 -2.27 -1.00 6.71
CA PHE A 67 -2.10 -0.12 5.56
C PHE A 67 -1.37 -0.82 4.42
N TYR A 68 -0.24 -1.46 4.72
CA TYR A 68 0.57 -2.17 3.73
C TYR A 68 -0.17 -3.36 3.11
N ILE A 69 -0.84 -4.18 3.94
CA ILE A 69 -1.64 -5.31 3.47
C ILE A 69 -2.74 -4.83 2.54
N GLN A 70 -3.41 -3.73 2.88
CA GLN A 70 -4.46 -3.14 2.06
C GLN A 70 -3.90 -2.69 0.70
N LEU A 71 -2.80 -1.92 0.69
CA LEU A 71 -2.16 -1.49 -0.56
C LEU A 71 -1.72 -2.66 -1.43
N ALA A 72 -1.07 -3.67 -0.84
CA ALA A 72 -0.67 -4.87 -1.56
C ALA A 72 -1.89 -5.59 -2.16
N GLY A 73 -3.02 -5.63 -1.44
CA GLY A 73 -4.29 -6.14 -1.94
C GLY A 73 -4.84 -5.36 -3.13
N ILE A 74 -4.78 -4.02 -3.06
CA ILE A 74 -5.19 -3.12 -4.15
C ILE A 74 -4.32 -3.36 -5.39
N TYR A 75 -3.01 -3.49 -5.21
CA TYR A 75 -2.08 -3.81 -6.29
C TYR A 75 -2.43 -5.12 -6.97
N ARG A 76 -2.58 -6.20 -6.19
CA ARG A 76 -2.99 -7.49 -6.75
C ARG A 76 -4.32 -7.37 -7.48
N TYR A 77 -5.28 -6.62 -6.95
CA TYR A 77 -6.56 -6.45 -7.64
C TYR A 77 -6.46 -5.70 -8.97
N LYS A 78 -5.56 -4.72 -9.07
CA LYS A 78 -5.37 -3.91 -10.29
C LYS A 78 -4.52 -4.61 -11.35
N PHE A 79 -3.54 -5.41 -10.94
CA PHE A 79 -2.49 -5.93 -11.83
C PHE A 79 -2.40 -7.46 -11.88
N ASP A 80 -3.08 -8.20 -11.01
CA ASP A 80 -3.10 -9.67 -11.07
C ASP A 80 -4.17 -10.15 -12.07
N ASP A 81 -3.74 -10.41 -13.30
CA ASP A 81 -4.55 -11.13 -14.29
C ASP A 81 -4.63 -12.65 -13.98
N GLY A 82 -4.00 -13.10 -12.89
CA GLY A 82 -4.01 -14.48 -12.42
C GLY A 82 -3.08 -15.42 -13.21
N GLN A 83 -2.29 -14.87 -14.14
CA GLN A 83 -1.27 -15.60 -14.89
C GLN A 83 0.12 -15.28 -14.36
N LEU A 84 0.93 -16.30 -14.16
CA LEU A 84 2.33 -16.17 -13.82
C LEU A 84 3.08 -15.62 -15.04
N ALA A 85 3.72 -14.46 -14.90
CA ALA A 85 4.59 -13.94 -15.96
C ALA A 85 5.79 -14.88 -16.16
N PHE A 86 6.01 -15.31 -17.41
CA PHE A 86 7.23 -16.04 -17.76
C PHE A 86 8.44 -15.08 -17.66
N CYS A 87 9.43 -15.46 -16.85
CA CYS A 87 10.72 -14.77 -16.80
C CYS A 87 11.70 -15.49 -17.71
N PHE A 88 12.13 -14.86 -18.81
CA PHE A 88 13.17 -15.39 -19.70
C PHE A 88 14.58 -14.89 -19.34
N ASP A 89 14.69 -13.91 -18.44
CA ASP A 89 15.94 -13.19 -18.13
C ASP A 89 16.79 -13.83 -17.01
N GLY A 90 16.49 -15.08 -16.63
CA GLY A 90 17.23 -15.79 -15.58
C GLY A 90 17.00 -15.31 -14.13
N LEU A 91 16.30 -14.19 -13.93
CA LEU A 91 15.86 -13.73 -12.62
C LEU A 91 14.72 -14.60 -12.06
N SER A 92 14.69 -14.76 -10.74
CA SER A 92 13.58 -15.45 -10.11
C SER A 92 12.29 -14.62 -10.26
N GLN A 93 11.16 -15.31 -10.43
CA GLN A 93 9.87 -14.66 -10.55
C GLN A 93 9.51 -13.85 -9.28
N GLU A 94 9.99 -14.31 -8.12
CA GLU A 94 9.84 -13.61 -6.85
C GLU A 94 10.57 -12.25 -6.86
N GLU A 95 11.82 -12.20 -7.33
CA GLU A 95 12.60 -10.95 -7.41
C GLU A 95 11.96 -9.95 -8.37
N LYS A 96 11.46 -10.42 -9.52
CA LYS A 96 10.73 -9.58 -10.46
C LYS A 96 9.49 -8.96 -9.81
N TYR A 97 8.65 -9.78 -9.17
CA TYR A 97 7.47 -9.29 -8.47
C TYR A 97 7.81 -8.38 -7.29
N ALA A 98 8.87 -8.66 -6.55
CA ALA A 98 9.36 -7.83 -5.47
C ALA A 98 9.76 -6.44 -5.97
N LYS A 99 10.46 -6.38 -7.11
CA LYS A 99 10.87 -5.13 -7.75
C LYS A 99 9.67 -4.35 -8.27
N GLU A 100 8.82 -4.96 -9.10
CA GLU A 100 7.62 -4.32 -9.65
C GLU A 100 6.71 -3.77 -8.55
N TRP A 101 6.50 -4.55 -7.48
CA TRP A 101 5.74 -4.10 -6.33
C TRP A 101 6.42 -2.95 -5.59
N SER A 102 7.73 -3.00 -5.40
CA SER A 102 8.48 -1.93 -4.72
C SER A 102 8.43 -0.63 -5.50
N ASP A 103 8.56 -0.69 -6.82
CA ASP A 103 8.50 0.48 -7.71
C ASP A 103 7.09 1.11 -7.66
N CYS A 104 6.04 0.30 -7.84
CA CYS A 104 4.65 0.77 -7.74
C CYS A 104 4.32 1.32 -6.34
N PHE A 105 4.83 0.70 -5.27
CA PHE A 105 4.63 1.18 -3.91
C PHE A 105 5.27 2.56 -3.71
N ASN A 106 6.51 2.75 -4.17
CA ASN A 106 7.21 4.04 -4.07
C ASN A 106 6.49 5.13 -4.88
N GLU A 107 6.01 4.81 -6.08
CA GLU A 107 5.19 5.72 -6.89
C GLU A 107 3.92 6.15 -6.14
N TRP A 108 3.17 5.22 -5.57
CA TRP A 108 1.97 5.54 -4.80
C TRP A 108 2.29 6.35 -3.55
N VAL A 109 3.35 6.02 -2.83
CA VAL A 109 3.80 6.81 -1.67
C VAL A 109 4.14 8.23 -2.09
N ASN A 110 4.86 8.43 -3.20
CA ASN A 110 5.16 9.77 -3.74
C ASN A 110 3.89 10.59 -4.00
N ASP A 111 2.83 9.96 -4.50
CA ASP A 111 1.54 10.63 -4.65
C ASP A 111 0.88 10.94 -3.30
N PHE A 112 0.97 10.03 -2.32
CA PHE A 112 0.43 10.25 -0.98
C PHE A 112 1.14 11.38 -0.23
N LEU A 113 2.43 11.59 -0.47
CA LEU A 113 3.20 12.70 0.10
C LEU A 113 2.60 14.06 -0.25
N ARG A 114 1.84 14.20 -1.33
CA ARG A 114 1.15 15.46 -1.65
C ARG A 114 0.09 15.83 -0.60
N HIS A 115 -0.40 14.87 0.17
CA HIS A 115 -1.43 15.07 1.18
C HIS A 115 -0.83 15.24 2.58
N GLU A 116 -0.95 16.44 3.15
CA GLU A 116 -0.41 16.77 4.46
C GLU A 116 -0.92 15.86 5.59
N HIS A 117 -2.21 15.48 5.54
CA HIS A 117 -2.79 14.56 6.53
C HIS A 117 -2.09 13.19 6.55
N PHE A 118 -1.62 12.70 5.40
CA PHE A 118 -0.88 11.45 5.33
C PHE A 118 0.48 11.59 6.01
N ILE A 119 1.24 12.65 5.67
CA ILE A 119 2.53 12.96 6.29
C ILE A 119 2.41 13.05 7.81
N ASN A 120 1.48 13.86 8.31
CA ASN A 120 1.29 14.08 9.73
C ASN A 120 0.91 12.79 10.46
N THR A 121 0.01 11.98 9.90
CA THR A 121 -0.40 10.70 10.51
C THR A 121 0.76 9.71 10.60
N VAL A 122 1.59 9.62 9.55
CA VAL A 122 2.75 8.72 9.53
C VAL A 122 3.82 9.19 10.53
N LEU A 123 4.07 10.49 10.65
CA LEU A 123 5.03 11.04 11.63
C LEU A 123 4.54 10.91 13.07
N GLU A 124 3.25 11.14 13.30
CA GLU A 124 2.63 11.03 14.61
C GLU A 124 2.88 9.65 15.21
N VAL A 125 2.62 8.58 14.44
CA VAL A 125 2.80 7.20 14.91
C VAL A 125 4.25 6.72 14.90
N SER A 126 5.10 7.23 14.00
CA SER A 126 6.48 6.75 13.87
C SER A 126 7.44 7.42 14.84
N VAL A 127 7.33 8.74 15.03
CA VAL A 127 8.30 9.56 15.76
C VAL A 127 7.73 10.19 17.04
N MET A 128 6.47 10.63 17.02
CA MET A 128 5.93 11.49 18.07
C MET A 128 5.33 10.72 19.23
N ASP A 129 4.40 9.80 18.96
CA ASP A 129 3.74 8.98 19.97
C ASP A 129 3.60 7.53 19.48
N GLN A 130 4.37 6.65 20.10
CA GLN A 130 4.40 5.23 19.81
C GLN A 130 3.45 4.42 20.70
N SER A 131 2.53 5.08 21.43
CA SER A 131 1.51 4.40 22.23
C SER A 131 0.58 3.54 21.36
N GLU A 132 0.13 2.41 21.90
CA GLU A 132 -0.75 1.47 21.20
C GLU A 132 -2.05 2.13 20.72
N ARG A 133 -2.59 3.06 21.52
CA ARG A 133 -3.76 3.86 21.16
C ARG A 133 -3.51 4.69 19.91
N MET A 134 -2.36 5.38 19.82
CA MET A 134 -2.03 6.16 18.62
C MET A 134 -1.74 5.28 17.42
N GLN A 135 -1.06 4.14 17.62
CA GLN A 135 -0.86 3.17 16.55
C GLN A 135 -2.20 2.72 15.93
N THR A 136 -3.19 2.44 16.77
CA THR A 136 -4.53 2.03 16.32
C THR A 136 -5.25 3.15 15.57
N LEU A 137 -5.22 4.37 16.11
CA LEU A 137 -5.86 5.54 15.48
C LEU A 137 -5.22 5.88 14.14
N ALA A 138 -3.88 5.91 14.06
CA ALA A 138 -3.16 6.15 12.82
C ALA A 138 -3.47 5.06 11.78
N SER A 139 -3.50 3.79 12.19
CA SER A 139 -3.88 2.68 11.30
C SER A 139 -5.27 2.86 10.68
N ASN A 140 -6.25 3.30 11.48
CA ASN A 140 -7.60 3.60 10.99
C ASN A 140 -7.62 4.79 10.02
N ARG A 141 -6.95 5.90 10.36
CA ARG A 141 -6.85 7.08 9.50
C ARG A 141 -6.21 6.76 8.16
N LEU A 142 -5.12 6.00 8.16
CA LEU A 142 -4.44 5.55 6.94
C LEU A 142 -5.32 4.63 6.10
N TYR A 143 -6.08 3.74 6.73
CA TYR A 143 -7.04 2.90 6.03
C TYR A 143 -8.15 3.71 5.36
N GLU A 144 -8.74 4.68 6.07
CA GLU A 144 -9.73 5.59 5.50
C GLU A 144 -9.16 6.43 4.36
N PHE A 145 -7.93 6.92 4.50
CA PHE A 145 -7.21 7.64 3.46
C PHE A 145 -7.09 6.80 2.18
N LEU A 146 -6.65 5.54 2.29
CA LEU A 146 -6.56 4.63 1.14
C LEU A 146 -7.91 4.41 0.45
N ASN A 147 -8.99 4.23 1.22
CA ASN A 147 -10.32 4.05 0.66
C ASN A 147 -10.79 5.27 -0.11
N LYS A 148 -10.45 6.48 0.37
CA LYS A 148 -10.74 7.73 -0.34
C LYS A 148 -9.90 7.86 -1.62
N GLN A 149 -8.59 7.65 -1.52
CA GLN A 149 -7.65 7.80 -2.65
C GLN A 149 -7.96 6.87 -3.82
N PHE A 150 -8.24 5.60 -3.54
CA PHE A 150 -8.54 4.62 -4.57
C PHE A 150 -10.03 4.49 -4.88
N ALA A 151 -10.89 5.26 -4.20
CA ALA A 151 -12.36 5.16 -4.27
C ALA A 151 -12.91 3.73 -4.06
N LEU A 152 -12.15 2.88 -3.35
CA LEU A 152 -12.47 1.47 -3.16
C LEU A 152 -13.39 1.30 -1.96
N GLN A 153 -14.57 0.71 -2.18
CA GLN A 153 -15.39 0.17 -1.10
C GLN A 153 -15.29 -1.35 -1.11
N ILE A 154 -14.72 -1.91 -0.05
CA ILE A 154 -14.77 -3.35 0.21
C ILE A 154 -16.22 -3.69 0.56
N TYR A 155 -16.97 -4.33 -0.35
CA TYR A 155 -18.32 -4.82 -0.03
C TYR A 155 -18.27 -6.25 0.55
N LYS A 156 -19.24 -6.56 1.40
CA LYS A 156 -19.36 -7.67 2.39
C LYS A 156 -19.06 -9.13 1.96
N TYR A 157 -18.59 -9.38 0.74
CA TYR A 157 -18.24 -10.71 0.20
C TYR A 157 -16.82 -10.81 -0.37
N GLY A 158 -15.85 -10.06 0.19
CA GLY A 158 -14.43 -10.27 -0.09
C GLY A 158 -14.02 -10.00 -1.54
N GLY A 159 -14.57 -8.97 -2.18
CA GLY A 159 -14.18 -8.57 -3.53
C GLY A 159 -14.07 -7.04 -3.64
N LEU A 160 -13.03 -6.57 -4.34
CA LEU A 160 -12.88 -5.19 -4.76
C LEU A 160 -13.67 -4.99 -6.08
N ILE A 161 -14.35 -3.86 -6.24
CA ILE A 161 -14.97 -3.42 -7.51
C ILE A 161 -14.69 -1.93 -7.67
N ASP A 162 -14.14 -1.57 -8.83
CA ASP A 162 -13.94 -0.19 -9.29
C ASP A 162 -15.29 0.48 -9.65
N LYS A 163 -15.56 1.67 -9.11
CA LYS A 163 -16.80 2.43 -9.36
C LYS A 163 -16.88 2.99 -10.79
N ASN A 164 -15.78 3.05 -11.53
CA ASN A 164 -15.75 3.55 -12.90
C ASN A 164 -15.91 2.43 -13.95
N ALA A 165 -15.93 1.16 -13.54
CA ALA A 165 -16.11 0.05 -14.45
C ALA A 165 -17.59 -0.10 -14.84
N GLN A 166 -17.94 0.37 -16.04
CA GLN A 166 -19.25 0.07 -16.63
C GLN A 166 -19.49 -1.45 -16.65
N PRO A 167 -20.74 -1.91 -16.40
CA PRO A 167 -21.04 -3.34 -16.40
C PRO A 167 -20.84 -3.92 -17.80
N LYS A 168 -19.80 -4.74 -17.97
CA LYS A 168 -19.65 -5.60 -19.16
C LYS A 168 -20.86 -6.53 -19.22
N LYS A 169 -21.80 -6.22 -20.13
CA LYS A 169 -23.01 -7.01 -20.40
C LYS A 169 -22.65 -8.48 -20.55
N LYS A 170 -23.17 -9.33 -19.65
CA LYS A 170 -23.13 -10.79 -19.79
C LYS A 170 -23.82 -11.18 -21.11
N LYS A 171 -23.07 -11.59 -22.13
CA LYS A 171 -23.65 -12.29 -23.30
C LYS A 171 -24.20 -13.63 -22.81
N LYS A 172 -25.51 -13.71 -22.58
CA LYS A 172 -26.24 -14.98 -22.42
C LYS A 172 -26.05 -15.79 -23.71
N LYS A 173 -25.30 -16.90 -23.64
CA LYS A 173 -25.33 -17.97 -24.65
C LYS A 173 -26.74 -18.56 -24.65
N GLN A 174 -27.55 -18.21 -25.64
CA GLN A 174 -28.76 -18.97 -25.96
C GLN A 174 -28.32 -20.30 -26.57
N ARG A 175 -28.58 -21.40 -25.85
CA ARG A 175 -28.60 -22.76 -26.39
C ARG A 175 -29.74 -22.80 -27.41
N LYS A 176 -29.42 -22.95 -28.71
CA LYS A 176 -30.38 -23.45 -29.70
C LYS A 176 -30.33 -24.97 -29.64
N THR A 177 -31.33 -25.56 -28.99
CA THR A 177 -31.83 -26.89 -29.33
C THR A 177 -32.49 -26.78 -30.70
N ASN A 178 -31.99 -27.54 -31.69
CA ASN A 178 -32.74 -27.85 -32.88
C ASN A 178 -32.90 -29.37 -32.98
N LYS A 179 -34.10 -29.73 -33.41
CA LYS A 179 -34.75 -31.04 -33.54
C LYS A 179 -33.88 -32.11 -34.18
#